data_AF-A0AAN7KYP7-F1
#
_entry.id   AF-A0AAN7KYP7-F1
#
_cell.length_a   1.000
_cell.length_b   1.000
_cell.length_c   1.000
_cell.angle_alpha   90.00
_cell.angle_beta   90.00
_cell.angle_gamma   90.00
#
_symmetry.space_group_name_H-M   'P 1'
#
loop_
_entity.id
_entity.type
_entity.pdbx_description
1 polymer ?
#
loop_
_entity_poly.entity_id
_entity_poly.type
_entity_poly.pdbx_seq_one_letter_code
_entity_poly.pdbx_strand_id
1 'polypeptide(L)'
;MLVTTLQRMWRRESPDEGGWHDLVAKGFIEYIDTEAEETTMISMTINDLVQPRLNPEEAYSDTYTHCEIHPSLILGVCTSIIPFPDHNQSPWNTYQSAMGKQAMGMYMTNYQF
;
A
#
# COMPACT_ATOMS: atom_id res chain seq x y z
N MET A 1 5.81 7.03 -1.81
CA MET A 1 4.89 6.05 -1.19
C MET A 1 3.56 6.74 -0.92
N LEU A 2 2.43 6.03 -1.00
CA LEU A 2 1.10 6.62 -0.82
C LEU A 2 0.60 6.30 0.58
N VAL A 3 0.44 7.33 1.41
CA VAL A 3 0.24 7.11 2.84
C VAL A 3 -0.96 7.93 3.33
N THR A 4 -1.79 7.33 4.17
CA THR A 4 -3.07 7.90 4.60
C THR A 4 -2.95 8.65 5.92
N THR A 5 -3.58 9.83 6.01
CA THR A 5 -3.71 10.61 7.24
C THR A 5 -5.05 10.25 7.92
N LEU A 6 -5.02 9.26 8.82
CA LEU A 6 -6.23 8.63 9.38
C LEU A 6 -7.18 9.58 10.11
N GLN A 7 -6.70 10.66 10.72
CA GLN A 7 -7.55 11.57 11.52
C GLN A 7 -8.69 12.20 10.72
N ARG A 8 -8.58 12.25 9.39
CA ARG A 8 -9.60 12.85 8.52
C ARG A 8 -10.55 11.79 7.93
N MET A 9 -10.04 10.60 7.58
CA MET A 9 -10.77 9.58 6.81
C MET A 9 -12.03 9.03 7.54
N TRP A 10 -12.01 9.01 8.87
CA TRP A 10 -13.17 8.62 9.71
C TRP A 10 -14.37 9.57 9.61
N ARG A 11 -14.20 10.79 9.07
CA ARG A 11 -15.23 11.83 8.99
C ARG A 11 -16.01 11.81 7.67
N ARG A 12 -15.98 10.69 6.93
CA ARG A 12 -16.66 10.56 5.64
C ARG A 12 -18.14 10.20 5.86
N GLU A 13 -19.04 11.16 5.62
CA GLU A 13 -20.49 11.01 5.80
C GLU A 13 -21.24 10.46 4.57
N SER A 14 -20.62 10.38 3.38
CA SER A 14 -21.27 9.83 2.18
C SER A 14 -20.39 8.85 1.38
N PRO A 15 -20.96 7.72 0.91
CA PRO A 15 -20.28 6.80 0.00
C PRO A 15 -20.20 7.33 -1.43
N ASP A 16 -21.12 8.21 -1.83
CA ASP A 16 -21.11 8.87 -3.14
C ASP A 16 -20.34 10.20 -3.09
N GLU A 17 -19.62 10.46 -4.19
CA GLU A 17 -18.79 11.63 -4.50
C GLU A 17 -17.35 11.62 -3.96
N GLY A 18 -16.50 10.98 -4.75
CA GLY A 18 -15.06 11.25 -4.76
C GLY A 18 -14.26 10.13 -5.39
N GLY A 19 -13.78 10.32 -6.61
CA GLY A 19 -12.70 9.49 -7.16
C GLY A 19 -11.39 9.71 -6.39
N TRP A 20 -10.32 9.02 -6.76
CA TRP A 20 -9.01 9.16 -6.13
C TRP A 20 -8.56 10.62 -5.94
N HIS A 21 -8.77 11.47 -6.95
CA HIS A 21 -8.41 12.88 -6.92
C HIS A 21 -9.08 13.68 -5.81
N ASP A 22 -10.32 13.31 -5.45
CA ASP A 22 -11.04 13.97 -4.37
C ASP A 22 -10.48 13.58 -3.00
N LEU A 23 -10.03 12.33 -2.83
CA LEU A 23 -9.38 11.87 -1.61
C LEU A 23 -8.05 12.58 -1.36
N VAL A 24 -7.31 12.84 -2.44
CA VAL A 24 -6.07 13.65 -2.40
C VAL A 24 -6.40 15.11 -2.11
N ALA A 25 -7.40 15.69 -2.79
CA ALA A 25 -7.80 17.10 -2.60
C ALA A 25 -8.31 17.39 -1.18
N LYS A 26 -9.05 16.44 -0.58
CA LYS A 26 -9.50 16.51 0.82
C LYS A 26 -8.37 16.26 1.83
N GLY A 27 -7.18 15.86 1.36
CA GLY A 27 -6.01 15.59 2.20
C GLY A 27 -6.20 14.39 3.12
N PHE A 28 -6.89 13.34 2.64
CA PHE A 28 -6.91 12.03 3.30
C PHE A 28 -5.72 11.15 2.87
N ILE A 29 -5.25 11.36 1.66
CA ILE A 29 -4.14 10.64 1.03
C ILE A 29 -3.07 11.65 0.66
N GLU A 30 -1.84 11.36 1.05
CA GLU A 30 -0.67 12.18 0.74
C GLU A 30 0.36 11.36 -0.06
N TYR A 31 0.94 12.00 -1.06
CA TYR A 31 2.08 11.45 -1.80
C TYR A 31 3.36 11.85 -1.08
N ILE A 32 4.08 10.85 -0.59
CA ILE A 32 5.36 11.04 0.09
C ILE A 32 6.49 10.74 -0.89
N ASP A 33 7.41 11.69 -1.05
CA ASP A 33 8.65 11.53 -1.80
C ASP A 33 9.77 10.99 -0.89
N THR A 34 10.94 10.70 -1.49
CA THR A 34 12.05 10.05 -0.76
C THR A 34 12.65 10.93 0.33
N GLU A 35 12.63 12.25 0.17
CA GLU A 35 13.17 13.17 1.18
C GLU A 35 12.22 13.30 2.37
N ALA A 36 10.90 13.41 2.12
CA ALA A 36 9.92 13.45 3.20
C ALA A 36 9.88 12.13 4.00
N GLU A 37 10.10 10.98 3.34
CA GLU A 37 10.11 9.66 3.99
C GLU A 37 11.10 9.59 5.16
N GLU A 38 12.24 10.28 5.10
CA GLU A 38 13.24 10.31 6.18
C GLU A 38 12.74 11.02 7.45
N THR A 39 11.73 11.89 7.32
CA THR A 39 11.20 12.70 8.43
C THR A 39 9.83 12.21 8.91
N THR A 40 9.12 11.42 8.10
CA THR A 40 7.80 10.89 8.44
C THR A 40 7.89 9.54 9.12
N MET A 41 6.99 9.27 10.07
CA MET A 41 6.84 7.96 10.68
C MET A 41 5.59 7.28 10.16
N ILE A 42 5.76 6.13 9.50
CA ILE A 42 4.70 5.37 8.82
C ILE A 42 4.42 4.07 9.58
N SER A 43 3.15 3.82 9.89
CA SER A 43 2.70 2.55 10.46
C SER A 43 2.37 1.53 9.35
N MET A 44 2.67 0.25 9.58
CA MET A 44 2.42 -0.83 8.63
C MET A 44 0.96 -1.28 8.62
N THR A 45 0.31 -1.27 9.78
CA THR A 45 -1.10 -1.65 9.92
C THR A 45 -1.86 -0.62 10.75
N ILE A 46 -3.18 -0.59 10.56
CA ILE A 46 -4.07 0.28 11.35
C ILE A 46 -4.03 -0.10 12.83
N ASN A 47 -3.80 -1.39 13.16
CA ASN A 47 -3.70 -1.85 14.54
C ASN A 47 -2.56 -1.16 15.29
N ASP A 48 -1.44 -0.91 14.62
CA ASP A 48 -0.27 -0.23 15.20
C ASP A 48 -0.57 1.21 15.62
N LEU A 49 -1.66 1.80 15.10
CA LEU A 49 -2.10 3.17 15.43
C LEU A 49 -3.20 3.19 16.51
N VAL A 50 -3.89 2.07 16.68
CA VAL A 50 -4.94 1.91 17.69
C VAL A 50 -4.34 1.44 19.01
N GLN A 51 -3.32 0.56 18.97
CA GLN A 51 -2.63 0.03 20.14
C GLN A 51 -2.09 1.10 21.09
N PRO A 52 -1.41 2.18 20.64
CA PRO A 52 -0.95 3.27 21.52
C PRO A 52 -2.07 3.93 22.32
N ARG A 53 -3.29 3.96 21.77
CA ARG A 53 -4.45 4.57 22.45
C ARG A 53 -5.06 3.65 23.51
N LEU A 54 -4.90 2.34 23.35
CA LEU A 54 -5.48 1.33 24.25
C LEU A 54 -4.49 0.93 25.34
N ASN A 55 -3.24 0.60 24.95
CA ASN A 55 -2.17 0.12 25.82
C ASN A 55 -0.88 0.91 25.52
N PRO A 56 -0.71 2.11 26.11
CA PRO A 56 0.45 2.97 25.83
C PRO A 56 1.81 2.34 26.18
N GLU A 57 1.86 1.42 27.14
CA GLU A 57 3.12 0.77 27.57
C GLU A 57 3.62 -0.33 26.62
N GLU A 58 2.74 -0.92 25.81
CA GLU A 58 3.09 -1.98 24.84
C GLU A 58 3.33 -1.41 23.43
N ALA A 59 2.95 -0.16 23.21
CA ALA A 59 3.03 0.48 21.91
C ALA A 59 4.48 0.86 21.56
N TYR A 60 4.89 0.51 20.34
CA TYR A 60 6.22 0.82 19.83
C TYR A 60 6.45 2.34 19.68
N SER A 61 5.44 3.06 19.22
CA SER A 61 5.48 4.51 19.00
C SER A 61 4.08 5.09 19.04
N ASP A 62 3.93 6.28 19.62
CA ASP A 62 2.68 7.04 19.63
C ASP A 62 2.71 8.21 18.61
N THR A 63 3.84 8.40 17.90
CA THR A 63 4.07 9.55 17.01
C THR A 63 4.02 9.18 15.53
N TYR A 64 3.17 8.23 15.15
CA TYR A 64 2.93 7.93 13.73
C TYR A 64 2.24 9.11 13.04
N THR A 65 2.81 9.50 11.90
CA THR A 65 2.29 10.59 11.05
C THR A 65 1.33 10.08 9.99
N HIS A 66 1.58 8.88 9.47
CA HIS A 66 0.84 8.29 8.36
C HIS A 66 0.71 6.76 8.51
N CYS A 67 -0.22 6.16 7.77
CA CYS A 67 -0.37 4.71 7.67
C CYS A 67 -0.31 4.21 6.23
N GLU A 68 0.47 3.15 6.01
CA GLU A 68 0.54 2.45 4.73
C GLU A 68 -0.86 1.95 4.35
N ILE A 69 -1.22 2.06 3.06
CA ILE A 69 -2.55 1.61 2.58
C ILE A 69 -2.67 0.09 2.68
N HIS A 70 -1.67 -0.63 2.17
CA HIS A 70 -1.56 -2.07 2.30
C HIS A 70 -0.14 -2.53 1.95
N PRO A 71 0.51 -3.39 2.76
CA PRO A 71 1.89 -3.82 2.52
C PRO A 71 2.15 -4.47 1.15
N SER A 72 1.15 -5.11 0.54
CA SER A 72 1.30 -5.74 -0.79
C SER A 72 1.53 -4.75 -1.93
N LEU A 73 1.25 -3.46 -1.74
CA LEU A 73 1.46 -2.43 -2.77
C LEU A 73 2.95 -2.16 -3.05
N ILE A 74 3.85 -2.66 -2.19
CA ILE A 74 5.29 -2.63 -2.45
C ILE A 74 5.70 -3.56 -3.62
N LEU A 75 4.86 -4.53 -3.98
CA LEU A 75 5.17 -5.51 -5.00
C LEU A 75 4.97 -4.93 -6.41
N GLY A 76 5.89 -5.26 -7.32
CA GLY A 76 5.74 -4.95 -8.75
C GLY A 76 4.72 -5.87 -9.44
N VAL A 77 4.28 -5.48 -10.64
CA VAL A 77 3.25 -6.19 -11.44
C VAL A 77 3.55 -7.67 -11.64
N CYS A 78 4.80 -8.04 -11.93
CA CYS A 78 5.17 -9.44 -12.13
C CYS A 78 5.13 -10.25 -10.82
N THR A 79 5.50 -9.63 -9.69
CA THR A 79 5.52 -10.28 -8.39
C THR A 79 4.12 -10.38 -7.78
N SER A 80 3.21 -9.44 -8.08
CA SER A 80 1.83 -9.45 -7.57
C SER A 80 0.96 -10.58 -8.14
N ILE A 81 1.41 -11.25 -9.22
CA ILE A 81 0.71 -12.39 -9.83
C ILE A 81 1.12 -13.72 -9.18
N ILE A 82 2.22 -13.74 -8.42
CA ILE A 82 2.70 -14.94 -7.71
C ILE A 82 1.77 -15.21 -6.52
N PRO A 83 1.22 -16.43 -6.39
CA PRO A 83 0.39 -16.77 -5.23
C PRO A 83 1.26 -16.81 -3.96
N PHE A 84 0.79 -16.17 -2.88
CA PHE A 84 1.46 -16.11 -1.58
C PHE A 84 2.96 -15.74 -1.66
N PRO A 85 3.30 -14.58 -2.22
CA PRO A 85 4.69 -14.19 -2.46
C PRO A 85 5.47 -13.99 -1.15
N ASP A 86 4.78 -13.69 -0.06
CA ASP A 86 5.31 -13.54 1.31
C ASP A 86 5.68 -14.87 1.97
N HIS A 87 5.16 -15.99 1.49
CA HIS A 87 5.42 -17.34 2.01
C HIS A 87 6.51 -18.09 1.24
N ASN A 88 7.18 -17.42 0.31
CA ASN A 88 8.20 -18.02 -0.54
C ASN A 88 9.56 -17.33 -0.33
N GLN A 89 10.66 -18.07 -0.52
CA GLN A 89 11.98 -17.46 -0.36
C GLN A 89 12.22 -16.43 -1.47
N SER A 90 12.83 -15.30 -1.11
CA SER A 90 13.09 -14.18 -2.01
C SER A 90 13.72 -14.57 -3.37
N PRO A 91 14.70 -15.50 -3.46
CA PRO A 91 15.27 -15.90 -4.75
C PRO A 91 14.24 -16.50 -5.71
N TRP A 92 13.26 -17.26 -5.19
CA TRP A 92 12.23 -17.90 -6.01
C TRP A 92 11.23 -16.89 -6.56
N ASN A 93 10.87 -15.88 -5.76
CA ASN A 93 10.01 -14.79 -6.22
C ASN A 93 10.70 -14.01 -7.35
N THR A 94 11.99 -13.73 -7.20
CA THR A 94 12.79 -13.05 -8.23
C THR A 94 12.82 -13.87 -9.52
N TYR A 95 13.07 -15.18 -9.40
CA TYR A 95 13.08 -16.09 -10.54
C TYR A 95 11.73 -16.14 -11.27
N GLN A 96 10.63 -16.32 -10.55
CA GLN A 96 9.28 -16.34 -11.13
C GLN A 96 8.92 -15.00 -11.79
N SER A 97 9.28 -13.88 -11.18
CA SER A 97 9.02 -12.56 -11.77
C SER A 97 9.76 -12.33 -13.10
N ALA A 98 10.95 -12.92 -13.27
CA ALA A 98 11.72 -12.85 -14.49
C ALA A 98 11.17 -13.82 -15.56
N MET A 99 10.85 -15.05 -15.15
CA MET A 99 10.34 -16.09 -16.04
C MET A 99 8.90 -15.84 -16.51
N GLY A 100 8.08 -15.19 -15.68
CA GLY A 100 6.72 -14.82 -16.04
C GLY A 100 6.64 -13.94 -17.31
N LYS A 101 7.70 -13.19 -17.62
CA LYS A 101 7.80 -12.39 -18.86
C LYS A 101 7.94 -13.24 -20.13
N GLN A 102 8.32 -14.51 -20.00
CA GLN A 102 8.43 -15.47 -21.09
C GLN A 102 7.15 -16.30 -21.26
N ALA A 103 6.12 -16.05 -20.45
CA ALA A 103 4.85 -16.75 -20.56
C ALA A 103 4.18 -16.45 -21.91
N MET A 104 3.67 -17.50 -22.54
CA MET A 104 2.88 -17.41 -23.76
C MET A 104 1.40 -17.38 -23.41
N GLY A 105 0.66 -16.45 -24.02
CA GLY A 105 -0.77 -16.29 -23.78
C GLY A 105 -1.40 -15.27 -24.72
N MET A 106 -2.66 -14.95 -24.48
CA MET A 106 -3.38 -13.93 -25.23
C MET A 106 -2.95 -12.54 -24.74
N TYR A 107 -2.16 -11.82 -25.55
CA TYR A 107 -1.65 -10.50 -25.18
C TYR A 107 -2.69 -9.39 -25.34
N MET A 108 -3.57 -9.50 -26.34
CA MET A 108 -4.66 -8.55 -26.57
C MET A 108 -5.84 -9.23 -27.25
N THR A 109 -7.04 -8.73 -26.97
CA THR A 109 -8.29 -9.27 -27.54
C THR A 109 -8.38 -9.08 -29.05
N ASN A 110 -7.71 -8.07 -29.62
CA ASN A 110 -7.73 -7.77 -31.05
C ASN A 110 -6.63 -8.47 -31.88
N TYR A 111 -5.96 -9.51 -31.36
CA TYR A 111 -4.79 -10.14 -32.00
C TYR A 111 -5.02 -10.77 -33.38
N GLN A 112 -6.28 -11.07 -33.74
CA GLN A 112 -6.66 -11.71 -35.01
C GLN A 112 -6.88 -10.71 -36.16
N PHE A 113 -7.09 -9.43 -35.83
CA PHE A 113 -7.31 -8.35 -36.79
C PHE A 113 -5.99 -7.65 -37.10
#